data_AF-A0A4Y7T8H9-F1
#
_entry.id   AF-A0A4Y7T8H9-F1
#
_cell.length_a   1.000
_cell.length_b   1.000
_cell.length_c   1.000
_cell.angle_alpha   90.00
_cell.angle_beta   90.00
_cell.angle_gamma   90.00
#
_symmetry.space_group_name_H-M   'P 1'
#
loop_
_entity.id
_entity.type
_entity.pdbx_description
1 polymer ?
#
loop_
_entity_poly.entity_id
_entity_poly.type
_entity_poly.pdbx_seq_one_letter_code
_entity_poly.pdbx_strand_id
1 'polypeptide(L)'
;MSYATVAGLPRFLSTPALVNLSITVDDWFNSESDEDDDVKKPVTHHRADMVNGLTTFIEQCEPTIHSLRLRELRISLQSLERLLFNLPSVTNLLLSSVTMLSTFFRTTAYASSDDHLRPVLPRLKALRLRHMPDDFPYEDVCNLFAHRAAFHPNHETVKTLMFETFDSEPLERSDLKDAVLKVRKHGVDVHLSPLY
;
A
#
# COMPACT_ATOMS: atom_id res chain seq x y z
N MET A 1 -30.41 -11.34 19.62
CA MET A 1 -29.92 -10.03 19.14
C MET A 1 -29.11 -10.27 17.88
N SER A 2 -29.38 -9.52 16.83
CA SER A 2 -28.92 -9.80 15.46
C SER A 2 -27.43 -9.47 15.27
N TYR A 3 -26.65 -10.48 14.87
CA TYR A 3 -25.29 -10.31 14.33
C TYR A 3 -25.38 -9.79 12.89
N ALA A 4 -25.51 -8.48 12.72
CA ALA A 4 -25.55 -7.82 11.41
C ALA A 4 -24.25 -7.06 11.08
N THR A 5 -23.18 -7.22 11.87
CA THR A 5 -22.07 -6.26 11.88
C THR A 5 -20.84 -6.62 11.04
N VAL A 6 -20.87 -7.71 10.25
CA VAL A 6 -19.75 -8.03 9.32
C VAL A 6 -20.22 -8.25 7.86
N ALA A 7 -21.53 -8.40 7.63
CA ALA A 7 -22.12 -8.43 6.28
C ALA A 7 -22.43 -7.01 5.72
N GLY A 8 -21.97 -5.97 6.41
CA GLY A 8 -22.35 -4.57 6.21
C GLY A 8 -21.26 -3.64 5.67
N LEU A 9 -20.12 -4.16 5.18
CA LEU A 9 -19.31 -3.39 4.22
C LEU A 9 -20.12 -3.32 2.92
N PRO A 10 -20.50 -2.12 2.46
CA PRO A 10 -21.91 -1.83 2.26
C PRO A 10 -22.43 -2.38 0.94
N ARG A 11 -23.59 -3.04 0.97
CA ARG A 11 -24.56 -3.10 -0.14
C ARG A 11 -25.08 -1.69 -0.57
N PHE A 12 -24.40 -0.61 -0.19
CA PHE A 12 -24.89 0.78 -0.22
C PHE A 12 -24.01 1.76 -1.01
N LEU A 13 -22.95 1.32 -1.68
CA LEU A 13 -22.17 2.20 -2.56
C LEU A 13 -22.09 1.62 -3.97
N SER A 14 -23.23 1.53 -4.65
CA SER A 14 -23.26 1.58 -6.11
C SER A 14 -22.91 3.00 -6.55
N THR A 15 -21.67 3.42 -6.33
CA THR A 15 -21.12 4.69 -6.77
C THR A 15 -20.21 4.43 -7.96
N PRO A 16 -20.74 4.39 -9.19
CA PRO A 16 -19.98 4.11 -10.42
C PRO A 16 -18.98 5.21 -10.80
N ALA A 17 -18.67 6.12 -9.88
CA ALA A 17 -17.81 7.29 -10.07
C ALA A 17 -16.93 7.54 -8.83
N LEU A 18 -16.55 6.49 -8.11
CA LEU A 18 -15.73 6.61 -6.91
C LEU A 18 -14.28 6.94 -7.30
N VAL A 19 -13.96 8.23 -7.42
CA VAL A 19 -12.62 8.70 -7.81
C VAL A 19 -11.58 8.53 -6.70
N ASN A 20 -12.01 8.73 -5.45
CA ASN A 20 -11.15 8.71 -4.26
C ASN A 20 -11.70 7.70 -3.25
N LEU A 21 -10.88 6.73 -2.85
CA LEU A 21 -11.19 5.76 -1.81
C LEU A 21 -10.22 5.96 -0.65
N SER A 22 -10.75 6.20 0.54
CA SER A 22 -9.97 6.28 1.79
C SER A 22 -10.48 5.24 2.75
N ILE A 23 -9.60 4.34 3.18
CA ILE A 23 -9.89 3.29 4.15
C ILE A 23 -9.01 3.55 5.37
N THR A 24 -9.63 3.61 6.53
CA THR A 24 -8.97 3.69 7.83
C THR A 24 -9.54 2.56 8.66
N VAL A 25 -8.64 1.76 9.22
CA VAL A 25 -9.01 0.64 10.08
C VAL A 25 -8.69 1.05 11.50
N ASP A 26 -9.73 1.42 12.25
CA ASP A 26 -9.55 1.85 13.65
C ASP A 26 -8.99 0.69 14.48
N ASP A 27 -8.01 1.04 15.32
CA ASP A 27 -7.14 0.13 16.08
C ASP A 27 -7.85 -0.63 17.24
N TRP A 28 -9.19 -0.59 17.33
CA TRP A 28 -9.94 -1.35 18.33
C TRP A 28 -9.86 -2.88 18.17
N PHE A 29 -9.28 -3.37 17.06
CA PHE A 29 -8.92 -4.78 16.89
C PHE A 29 -7.45 -5.10 17.26
N ASN A 30 -6.75 -4.16 17.90
CA ASN A 30 -5.36 -4.26 18.35
C ASN A 30 -5.19 -3.95 19.85
N SER A 31 -6.28 -3.79 20.62
CA SER A 31 -6.15 -3.82 22.09
C SER A 31 -5.74 -5.23 22.51
N GLU A 32 -4.47 -5.39 22.86
CA GLU A 32 -3.94 -6.54 23.59
C GLU A 32 -4.54 -6.59 25.01
N SER A 33 -5.82 -6.93 25.13
CA SER A 33 -6.41 -7.25 26.43
C SER A 33 -7.49 -8.33 26.28
N ASP A 34 -7.08 -9.51 25.83
CA ASP A 34 -7.77 -10.75 26.18
C ASP A 34 -6.93 -11.47 27.25
N GLU A 35 -6.82 -10.83 28.42
CA GLU A 35 -6.69 -11.55 29.69
C GLU A 35 -8.10 -11.82 30.20
N ASP A 36 -8.79 -12.78 29.57
CA ASP A 36 -9.66 -13.77 30.22
C ASP A 36 -10.58 -14.45 29.20
N ASP A 37 -10.84 -15.73 29.48
CA ASP A 37 -11.76 -16.66 28.82
C ASP A 37 -11.29 -17.36 27.51
N ASP A 38 -10.76 -18.56 27.75
CA ASP A 38 -10.91 -19.79 26.98
C ASP A 38 -11.92 -19.73 25.80
N VAL A 39 -11.46 -19.27 24.63
CA VAL A 39 -11.48 -19.98 23.32
C VAL A 39 -10.77 -19.04 22.34
N LYS A 40 -9.45 -19.24 22.17
CA LYS A 40 -8.63 -18.54 21.17
C LYS A 40 -9.10 -18.87 19.75
N LYS A 41 -10.10 -18.14 19.23
CA LYS A 41 -10.28 -18.01 17.79
C LYS A 41 -9.20 -17.07 17.28
N PRO A 42 -8.34 -17.49 16.33
CA PRO A 42 -7.22 -16.67 15.93
C PRO A 42 -7.76 -15.40 15.26
N VAL A 43 -7.25 -14.25 15.72
CA VAL A 43 -7.49 -12.87 15.22
C VAL A 43 -7.24 -12.73 13.69
N THR A 44 -6.77 -13.80 13.03
CA THR A 44 -6.53 -13.91 11.59
C THR A 44 -7.80 -13.99 10.75
N HIS A 45 -8.89 -14.60 11.23
CA HIS A 45 -10.08 -14.81 10.38
C HIS A 45 -10.81 -13.51 10.04
N HIS A 46 -11.04 -12.64 11.02
CA HIS A 46 -11.72 -11.35 10.79
C HIS A 46 -10.94 -10.41 9.87
N ARG A 47 -9.60 -10.47 9.90
CA ARG A 47 -8.73 -9.67 9.02
C ARG A 47 -8.76 -10.17 7.58
N ALA A 48 -8.76 -11.49 7.37
CA ALA A 48 -8.87 -12.08 6.04
C ALA A 48 -10.23 -11.76 5.38
N ASP A 49 -11.31 -11.78 6.17
CA ASP A 49 -12.65 -11.42 5.69
C ASP A 49 -12.75 -9.94 5.33
N MET A 50 -12.12 -9.05 6.12
CA MET A 50 -12.05 -7.62 5.80
C MET A 50 -11.27 -7.36 4.51
N VAL A 51 -10.10 -7.99 4.33
CA VAL A 51 -9.31 -7.86 3.09
C VAL A 51 -10.08 -8.40 1.89
N ASN A 52 -10.74 -9.56 2.03
CA ASN A 52 -11.57 -10.12 0.97
C ASN A 52 -12.73 -9.18 0.62
N GLY A 53 -13.46 -8.68 1.62
CA GLY A 53 -14.54 -7.72 1.41
C GLY A 53 -14.07 -6.42 0.75
N LEU A 54 -12.91 -5.91 1.18
CA LEU A 54 -12.29 -4.73 0.58
C LEU A 54 -11.88 -4.97 -0.87
N THR A 55 -11.28 -6.12 -1.15
CA THR A 55 -10.85 -6.53 -2.50
C THR A 55 -12.06 -6.64 -3.42
N THR A 56 -13.13 -7.31 -2.99
CA THR A 56 -14.38 -7.44 -3.76
C THR A 56 -15.04 -6.09 -4.00
N PHE A 57 -15.05 -5.20 -3.01
CA PHE A 57 -15.57 -3.83 -3.18
C PHE A 57 -14.77 -3.05 -4.22
N ILE A 58 -13.44 -3.15 -4.14
CA ILE A 58 -12.53 -2.51 -5.09
C ILE A 58 -12.74 -3.05 -6.50
N GLU A 59 -12.83 -4.37 -6.69
CA GLU A 59 -13.08 -4.97 -8.01
C GLU A 59 -14.35 -4.43 -8.68
N GLN A 60 -15.37 -4.04 -7.90
CA GLN A 60 -16.61 -3.44 -8.42
C GLN A 60 -16.47 -1.97 -8.81
N CYS A 61 -15.53 -1.24 -8.20
CA CYS A 61 -15.37 0.21 -8.35
C CYS A 61 -14.08 0.61 -9.10
N GLU A 62 -13.20 -0.36 -9.37
CA GLU A 62 -11.85 -0.22 -9.92
C GLU A 62 -11.74 0.76 -11.09
N PRO A 63 -12.60 0.70 -12.13
CA PRO A 63 -12.41 1.52 -13.32
C PRO A 63 -12.43 3.03 -13.02
N THR A 64 -12.98 3.41 -11.86
CA THR A 64 -13.15 4.80 -11.46
C THR A 64 -12.22 5.24 -10.33
N ILE A 65 -11.56 4.32 -9.63
CA ILE A 65 -10.68 4.67 -8.50
C ILE A 65 -9.34 5.18 -9.03
N HIS A 66 -9.09 6.47 -8.84
CA HIS A 66 -7.84 7.12 -9.23
C HIS A 66 -6.94 7.39 -8.03
N SER A 67 -7.51 7.61 -6.84
CA SER A 67 -6.77 7.79 -5.60
C SER A 67 -7.19 6.78 -4.55
N LEU A 68 -6.20 6.07 -3.99
CA LEU A 68 -6.38 5.17 -2.86
C LEU A 68 -5.59 5.68 -1.66
N ARG A 69 -6.22 5.71 -0.49
CA ARG A 69 -5.59 5.99 0.79
C ARG A 69 -5.86 4.82 1.74
N LEU A 70 -4.81 4.19 2.23
CA LEU A 70 -4.88 3.14 3.25
C LEU A 70 -4.24 3.69 4.52
N ARG A 71 -4.94 3.59 5.65
CA ARG A 71 -4.46 4.07 6.95
C ARG A 71 -4.61 3.00 8.01
N GLU A 72 -3.63 2.91 8.89
CA GLU A 72 -3.67 2.09 10.11
C GLU A 72 -3.94 0.61 9.81
N LEU A 73 -3.40 0.13 8.69
CA LEU A 73 -3.69 -1.19 8.16
C LEU A 73 -2.53 -2.15 8.42
N ARG A 74 -2.79 -3.24 9.12
CA ARG A 74 -1.88 -4.40 9.19
C ARG A 74 -2.30 -5.46 8.16
N ILE A 75 -1.48 -5.65 7.13
CA ILE A 75 -1.82 -6.49 5.98
C ILE A 75 -0.69 -7.47 5.65
N SER A 76 -1.04 -8.70 5.27
CA SER A 76 -0.06 -9.67 4.78
C SER A 76 0.42 -9.30 3.37
N LEU A 77 1.63 -9.75 3.01
CA LEU A 77 2.20 -9.56 1.67
C LEU A 77 1.23 -9.97 0.56
N GLN A 78 0.72 -11.21 0.63
CA GLN A 78 -0.21 -11.76 -0.35
C GLN A 78 -1.52 -10.96 -0.47
N SER A 79 -2.01 -10.45 0.66
CA SER A 79 -3.22 -9.64 0.71
C SER A 79 -3.02 -8.28 0.06
N LEU A 80 -1.87 -7.64 0.33
CA LEU A 80 -1.51 -6.36 -0.26
C LEU A 80 -1.26 -6.50 -1.77
N GLU A 81 -0.56 -7.55 -2.19
CA GLU A 81 -0.39 -7.88 -3.60
C GLU A 81 -1.73 -7.98 -4.30
N ARG A 82 -2.62 -8.85 -3.79
CA ARG A 82 -3.95 -9.06 -4.36
C ARG A 82 -4.74 -7.75 -4.45
N LEU A 83 -4.69 -6.93 -3.40
CA LEU A 83 -5.33 -5.62 -3.36
C LEU A 83 -4.81 -4.70 -4.47
N LEU A 84 -3.49 -4.56 -4.59
CA LEU A 84 -2.86 -3.63 -5.54
C LEU A 84 -2.91 -4.13 -6.99
N PHE A 85 -2.95 -5.45 -7.22
CA PHE A 85 -3.17 -6.06 -8.54
C PHE A 85 -4.56 -5.75 -9.09
N ASN A 86 -5.56 -5.65 -8.21
CA ASN A 86 -6.94 -5.32 -8.55
C ASN A 86 -7.20 -3.80 -8.65
N LEU A 87 -6.15 -2.99 -8.77
CA LEU A 87 -6.22 -1.52 -8.84
C LEU A 87 -5.42 -0.90 -10.00
N PRO A 88 -5.53 -1.40 -11.25
CA PRO A 88 -4.73 -0.90 -12.35
C PRO A 88 -4.98 0.58 -12.71
N SER A 89 -6.13 1.15 -12.36
CA SER A 89 -6.51 2.55 -12.63
C SER A 89 -5.97 3.55 -11.60
N VAL A 90 -5.42 3.09 -10.47
CA VAL A 90 -4.91 3.97 -9.42
C VAL A 90 -3.69 4.75 -9.91
N THR A 91 -3.79 6.07 -9.79
CA THR A 91 -2.73 7.03 -10.12
C THR A 91 -2.08 7.64 -8.88
N ASN A 92 -2.78 7.66 -7.75
CA ASN A 92 -2.30 8.24 -6.49
C ASN A 92 -2.52 7.25 -5.34
N LEU A 93 -1.43 6.77 -4.73
CA LEU A 93 -1.49 5.88 -3.57
C LEU A 93 -0.90 6.57 -2.34
N LEU A 94 -1.65 6.55 -1.24
CA LEU A 94 -1.17 6.96 0.07
C LEU A 94 -1.26 5.77 1.03
N LEU A 95 -0.14 5.41 1.63
CA LEU A 95 -0.06 4.45 2.72
C LEU A 95 0.35 5.20 3.98
N SER A 96 -0.50 5.18 5.02
CA SER A 96 -0.22 5.82 6.30
C SER A 96 -0.26 4.79 7.41
N SER A 97 0.80 4.63 8.20
CA SER A 97 0.81 3.67 9.32
C SER A 97 0.39 2.26 8.87
N VAL A 98 0.88 1.84 7.70
CA VAL A 98 0.57 0.52 7.14
C VAL A 98 1.71 -0.44 7.47
N THR A 99 1.41 -1.49 8.23
CA THR A 99 2.37 -2.52 8.58
C THR A 99 2.25 -3.66 7.57
N MET A 100 3.33 -3.90 6.82
CA MET A 100 3.45 -4.96 5.82
C MET A 100 4.81 -5.65 5.92
N LEU A 101 4.97 -6.81 5.29
CA LEU A 101 6.29 -7.45 5.19
C LEU A 101 7.22 -6.57 4.34
N SER A 102 8.39 -6.23 4.90
CA SER A 102 9.41 -5.36 4.29
C SER A 102 9.85 -5.83 2.89
N THR A 103 9.80 -7.12 2.62
CA THR A 103 10.21 -7.72 1.34
C THR A 103 9.29 -7.43 0.15
N PHE A 104 8.12 -6.80 0.34
CA PHE A 104 7.17 -6.55 -0.76
C PHE A 104 7.80 -5.78 -1.93
N PHE A 105 8.41 -4.63 -1.64
CA PHE A 105 8.98 -3.76 -2.67
C PHE A 105 10.22 -4.39 -3.32
N ARG A 106 11.00 -5.16 -2.55
CA ARG A 106 12.13 -5.92 -3.09
C ARG A 106 11.66 -6.99 -4.07
N THR A 107 10.72 -7.84 -3.65
CA THR A 107 10.22 -8.95 -4.48
C THR A 107 9.58 -8.45 -5.76
N THR A 108 8.82 -7.35 -5.70
CA THR A 108 8.20 -6.73 -6.88
C THR A 108 9.20 -6.03 -7.81
N ALA A 109 10.30 -5.50 -7.30
CA ALA A 109 11.35 -4.87 -8.11
C ALA A 109 12.10 -5.88 -8.99
N TYR A 110 12.29 -7.11 -8.49
CA TYR A 110 13.09 -8.14 -9.15
C TYR A 110 12.26 -9.22 -9.85
N ALA A 111 10.93 -9.21 -9.73
CA ALA A 111 10.05 -10.17 -10.41
C ALA A 111 9.98 -9.97 -11.94
N SER A 112 10.58 -8.92 -12.50
CA SER A 112 10.31 -8.48 -13.88
C SER A 112 11.24 -9.03 -14.97
N SER A 113 11.84 -10.21 -14.78
CA SER A 113 12.56 -10.88 -15.89
C SER A 113 11.66 -11.75 -16.77
N ASP A 114 10.44 -12.07 -16.32
CA ASP A 114 9.45 -12.82 -17.10
C ASP A 114 8.37 -11.90 -17.67
N ASP A 115 8.23 -11.93 -18.99
CA ASP A 115 7.31 -11.13 -19.83
C ASP A 115 5.80 -11.35 -19.52
N HIS A 116 5.48 -12.14 -18.49
CA HIS A 116 4.13 -12.57 -18.13
C HIS A 116 3.61 -11.99 -16.81
N LEU A 117 4.45 -11.33 -16.01
CA LEU A 117 3.99 -10.75 -14.74
C LEU A 117 3.50 -9.32 -14.96
N ARG A 118 2.19 -9.12 -14.75
CA ARG A 118 1.58 -7.79 -14.79
C ARG A 118 2.26 -6.88 -13.76
N PRO A 119 2.56 -5.63 -14.09
CA PRO A 119 3.14 -4.70 -13.13
C PRO A 119 2.10 -4.35 -12.08
N VAL A 120 2.53 -4.25 -10.82
CA VAL A 120 1.70 -3.69 -9.75
C VAL A 120 1.53 -2.19 -10.00
N LEU A 121 0.27 -1.71 -9.97
CA LEU A 121 -0.11 -0.30 -10.16
C LEU A 121 0.48 0.34 -11.45
N PRO A 122 0.14 -0.16 -12.65
CA PRO A 122 0.73 0.27 -13.94
C PRO A 122 0.49 1.74 -14.31
N ARG A 123 -0.47 2.42 -13.66
CA ARG A 123 -0.79 3.85 -13.87
C ARG A 123 -0.37 4.77 -12.73
N LEU A 124 0.38 4.27 -11.76
CA LEU A 124 0.78 5.06 -10.60
C LEU A 124 1.62 6.27 -11.02
N LYS A 125 1.22 7.46 -10.56
CA LYS A 125 1.89 8.75 -10.77
C LYS A 125 2.47 9.29 -9.48
N ALA A 126 1.81 9.07 -8.35
CA ALA A 126 2.28 9.52 -7.04
C ALA A 126 2.13 8.42 -5.99
N LEU A 127 3.19 8.20 -5.21
CA LEU A 127 3.19 7.38 -4.00
C LEU A 127 3.57 8.24 -2.80
N ARG A 128 2.73 8.23 -1.77
CA ARG A 128 3.02 8.86 -0.48
C ARG A 128 3.03 7.80 0.61
N LEU A 129 4.15 7.71 1.32
CA LEU A 129 4.36 6.83 2.46
C LEU A 129 4.46 7.72 3.69
N ARG A 130 3.58 7.50 4.65
CA ARG A 130 3.45 8.33 5.84
C ARG A 130 3.47 7.45 7.09
N HIS A 131 4.22 7.83 8.12
CA HIS A 131 4.24 7.11 9.39
C HIS A 131 4.46 5.59 9.22
N MET A 132 5.32 5.19 8.28
CA MET A 132 5.63 3.77 8.11
C MET A 132 6.48 3.29 9.30
N PRO A 133 6.49 1.97 9.60
CA PRO A 133 7.37 1.41 10.63
C PRO A 133 8.84 1.82 10.46
N ASP A 134 9.61 1.90 11.55
CA ASP A 134 11.00 2.37 11.52
C ASP A 134 11.93 1.46 10.69
N ASP A 135 11.58 0.18 10.58
CA ASP A 135 12.27 -0.83 9.78
C ASP A 135 11.78 -0.90 8.33
N PHE A 136 10.92 0.04 7.91
CA PHE A 136 10.37 0.06 6.56
C PHE A 136 11.47 0.35 5.51
N PRO A 137 11.61 -0.47 4.46
CA PRO A 137 12.70 -0.35 3.50
C PRO A 137 12.39 0.68 2.41
N TYR A 138 12.56 1.96 2.72
CA TYR A 138 12.35 3.06 1.77
C TYR A 138 13.26 2.95 0.53
N GLU A 139 14.46 2.40 0.68
CA GLU A 139 15.41 2.16 -0.40
C GLU A 139 14.87 1.17 -1.45
N ASP A 140 14.14 0.14 -1.02
CA ASP A 140 13.54 -0.84 -1.92
C ASP A 140 12.42 -0.21 -2.76
N VAL A 141 11.67 0.73 -2.19
CA VAL A 141 10.66 1.52 -2.92
C VAL A 141 11.32 2.34 -4.03
N CYS A 142 12.40 3.05 -3.72
CA CYS A 142 13.15 3.82 -4.71
C CYS A 142 13.73 2.91 -5.80
N ASN A 143 14.30 1.77 -5.42
CA ASN A 143 14.87 0.80 -6.35
C ASN A 143 13.81 0.19 -7.29
N LEU A 144 12.61 -0.13 -6.78
CA LEU A 144 11.47 -0.58 -7.59
C LEU A 144 11.15 0.43 -8.69
N PHE A 145 10.98 1.70 -8.34
CA PHE A 145 10.58 2.70 -9.32
C PHE A 145 11.71 3.11 -10.27
N ALA A 146 12.97 3.07 -9.81
CA ALA A 146 14.11 3.22 -10.70
C ALA A 146 14.18 2.07 -11.72
N HIS A 147 13.98 0.82 -11.26
CA HIS A 147 13.94 -0.36 -12.12
C HIS A 147 12.80 -0.25 -13.14
N ARG A 148 11.60 0.10 -12.69
CA ARG A 148 10.44 0.26 -13.57
C ARG A 148 10.65 1.34 -14.63
N ALA A 149 11.25 2.47 -14.26
CA ALA A 149 11.55 3.55 -15.20
C ALA A 149 12.63 3.15 -16.23
N ALA A 150 13.58 2.29 -15.86
CA ALA A 150 14.63 1.83 -16.76
C ALA A 150 14.16 0.74 -17.74
N PHE A 151 13.34 -0.21 -17.27
CA PHE A 151 13.05 -1.45 -18.01
C PHE A 151 11.63 -1.56 -18.56
N HIS A 152 10.70 -0.68 -18.16
CA HIS A 152 9.31 -0.74 -18.63
C HIS A 152 8.82 0.61 -19.19
N PRO A 153 9.29 1.03 -20.38
CA PRO A 153 8.93 2.32 -20.97
C PRO A 153 7.44 2.45 -21.31
N ASN A 154 6.72 1.34 -21.44
CA ASN A 154 5.29 1.32 -21.74
C ASN A 154 4.39 1.55 -20.51
N HIS A 155 4.94 1.57 -19.30
CA HIS A 155 4.18 1.89 -18.08
C HIS A 155 4.29 3.37 -17.77
N GLU A 156 3.21 3.96 -17.26
CA GLU A 156 3.31 5.31 -16.74
C GLU A 156 4.34 5.30 -15.62
N THR A 157 5.36 6.16 -15.78
CA THR A 157 6.42 6.34 -14.80
C THR A 157 5.83 7.10 -13.61
N VAL A 158 6.15 6.65 -12.40
CA VAL A 158 5.86 7.43 -11.20
C VAL A 158 6.59 8.76 -11.31
N LYS A 159 5.87 9.84 -11.04
CA LYS A 159 6.40 11.20 -11.10
C LYS A 159 6.84 11.70 -9.73
N THR A 160 6.20 11.20 -8.67
CA THR A 160 6.41 11.71 -7.31
C THR A 160 6.44 10.59 -6.28
N LEU A 161 7.49 10.57 -5.47
CA LEU A 161 7.60 9.78 -4.24
C LEU A 161 7.70 10.73 -3.05
N MET A 162 6.85 10.52 -2.04
CA MET A 162 6.86 11.33 -0.81
C MET A 162 7.02 10.41 0.39
N PHE A 163 8.08 10.61 1.17
CA PHE A 163 8.33 9.87 2.41
C PHE A 163 8.22 10.83 3.60
N GLU A 164 7.25 10.54 4.46
CA GLU A 164 6.90 11.34 5.62
C GLU A 164 7.04 10.48 6.88
N THR A 165 8.05 10.78 7.70
CA THR A 165 8.42 10.01 8.89
C THR A 165 8.50 10.91 10.11
N PHE A 166 8.31 10.35 11.31
CA PHE A 166 8.50 11.08 12.56
C PHE A 166 9.98 11.32 12.85
N ASP A 167 10.83 10.38 12.47
CA ASP A 167 12.26 10.46 12.69
C ASP A 167 13.01 10.82 11.40
N SER A 168 14.06 11.62 11.53
CA SER A 168 14.96 11.96 10.43
C SER A 168 15.99 10.85 10.15
N GLU A 169 16.28 9.97 11.11
CA GLU A 169 17.30 8.92 10.98
C GLU A 169 17.08 7.95 9.80
N PRO A 170 15.86 7.46 9.51
CA PRO A 170 15.62 6.58 8.35
C PRO A 170 15.97 7.28 7.02
N LEU A 171 15.83 8.61 6.96
CA LEU A 171 16.06 9.42 5.77
C LEU A 171 17.55 9.72 5.53
N GLU A 172 18.41 9.51 6.53
CA GLU A 172 19.83 9.84 6.46
C GLU A 172 20.74 8.68 6.04
N ARG A 173 20.20 7.46 5.98
CA ARG A 173 20.93 6.24 5.56
C ARG A 173 21.56 6.42 4.17
N SER A 174 22.81 5.98 4.02
CA SER A 174 23.55 6.05 2.75
C SER A 174 22.80 5.37 1.62
N ASP A 175 22.25 4.20 1.89
CA ASP A 175 21.63 3.33 0.89
C ASP A 175 20.35 3.95 0.33
N LEU A 176 19.58 4.64 1.19
CA LEU A 176 18.43 5.42 0.75
C LEU A 176 18.84 6.63 -0.09
N LYS A 177 19.89 7.36 0.31
CA LYS A 177 20.40 8.51 -0.47
C LYS A 177 20.80 8.08 -1.89
N ASP A 178 21.50 6.96 -2.01
CA ASP A 178 21.91 6.41 -3.30
C ASP A 178 20.70 5.96 -4.14
N ALA A 179 19.72 5.30 -3.51
CA ALA A 179 18.49 4.89 -4.18
C ALA A 179 17.66 6.11 -4.66
N VAL A 180 17.59 7.18 -3.87
CA VAL A 180 16.93 8.44 -4.23
C VAL A 180 17.63 9.11 -5.42
N LEU A 181 18.97 9.18 -5.40
CA LEU A 181 19.74 9.72 -6.53
C LEU A 181 19.49 8.91 -7.80
N LYS A 182 19.43 7.58 -7.69
CA LYS A 182 19.16 6.68 -8.81
C LYS A 182 17.78 6.93 -9.41
N VAL A 183 16.72 6.99 -8.60
CA VAL A 183 15.35 7.19 -9.12
C VAL A 183 15.14 8.61 -9.68
N ARG A 184 15.78 9.64 -9.09
CA ARG A 184 15.75 11.02 -9.62
C ARG A 184 16.37 11.15 -11.01
N LYS A 185 17.40 10.37 -11.33
CA LYS A 185 17.99 10.33 -12.69
C LYS A 185 16.98 9.88 -13.76
N HIS A 186 15.91 9.21 -13.35
CA HIS A 186 14.80 8.81 -14.23
C HIS A 186 13.64 9.82 -14.23
N GLY A 187 13.84 11.03 -13.70
CA GLY A 187 12.83 12.10 -13.73
C GLY A 187 11.73 11.98 -12.67
N VAL A 188 11.94 11.15 -11.64
CA VAL A 188 11.02 11.02 -10.50
C VAL A 188 11.40 12.05 -9.43
N ASP A 189 10.45 12.90 -9.05
CA ASP A 189 10.62 13.80 -7.92
C ASP A 189 10.48 13.03 -6.60
N VAL A 190 11.40 13.27 -5.67
CA VAL A 190 11.42 12.57 -4.38
C VAL A 190 11.49 13.58 -3.26
N HIS A 191 10.49 13.57 -2.40
CA HIS A 191 10.42 14.42 -1.22
C HIS A 191 10.65 13.58 0.03
N LEU A 192 11.64 13.98 0.82
CA LEU A 192 11.94 13.42 2.13
C LEU A 192 11.61 14.51 3.15
N SER A 193 10.63 14.28 4.01
CA SER A 193 10.22 15.28 5.00
C SER A 193 9.99 14.66 6.37
N PRO A 194 10.62 15.18 7.44
CA PRO A 194 10.18 14.89 8.78
C PRO A 194 8.80 15.52 9.02
N LEU A 195 7.92 14.81 9.72
CA LEU A 195 6.62 15.33 10.14
C LEU A 195 6.82 16.11 11.43
N TYR A 196 6.71 17.44 11.33
CA TYR A 196 6.66 18.36 12.47
C TYR A 196 5.26 18.46 13.06
#